data_AF-A0A380NWB9-F1
#
_entry.id   AF-A0A380NWB9-F1
#
_cell.length_a   1.000
_cell.length_b   1.000
_cell.length_c   1.000
_cell.angle_alpha   90.00
_cell.angle_beta   90.00
_cell.angle_gamma   90.00
#
_symmetry.space_group_name_H-M   'P 1'
#
loop_
_entity.id
_entity.type
_entity.pdbx_description
1 polymer ?
#
loop_
_entity_poly.entity_id
_entity_poly.type
_entity_poly.pdbx_seq_one_letter_code
_entity_poly.pdbx_strand_id
1 'polypeptide(L)' 'MSRPDIAAKNAEYVGYATPNQAAWQRLPRTTRENPSWYPSKAVLSKLETYQNLGPTWTQRYNDDFLEFKMTNQ' A
#
# COMPACT_ATOMS: atom_id res chain seq x y z
N MET A 1 -7.38 -2.56 16.99
CA MET A 1 -6.12 -2.86 16.28
C MET A 1 -5.01 -1.81 16.53
N SER A 2 -5.24 -0.78 17.34
CA SER A 2 -4.27 0.32 17.53
C SER A 2 -3.17 0.05 18.58
N ARG A 3 -3.25 -1.08 19.30
CA ARG A 3 -2.20 -1.45 20.26
C ARG A 3 -0.89 -1.76 19.51
N PRO A 4 0.25 -1.12 19.83
CA PRO A 4 1.48 -1.26 19.06
C PRO A 4 2.02 -2.69 18.94
N ASP A 5 1.90 -3.50 19.99
CA ASP A 5 2.32 -4.90 20.01
C ASP A 5 1.50 -5.76 19.04
N ILE A 6 0.19 -5.51 18.94
CA ILE A 6 -0.71 -6.22 18.03
C ILE A 6 -0.49 -5.77 16.59
N ALA A 7 -0.32 -4.47 16.37
CA ALA A 7 -0.07 -3.92 15.04
C ALA A 7 1.30 -4.37 14.48
N ALA A 8 2.33 -4.52 15.32
CA ALA A 8 3.63 -5.03 14.89
C ALA A 8 3.54 -6.50 14.48
N LYS A 9 2.91 -7.35 15.30
CA LYS A 9 2.65 -8.77 14.96
C LYS A 9 1.89 -8.92 13.65
N ASN A 10 0.88 -8.07 13.42
CA ASN A 10 0.11 -8.09 12.18
C ASN A 10 0.97 -7.69 10.97
N ALA A 11 1.80 -6.67 11.10
CA ALA A 11 2.69 -6.24 10.02
C ALA A 11 3.77 -7.28 9.69
N GLU A 12 4.33 -7.95 10.70
CA GLU A 12 5.29 -9.05 10.49
C GLU A 12 4.66 -10.25 9.81
N TYR A 13 3.44 -10.61 10.22
CA TYR A 13 2.74 -11.77 9.66
C TYR A 13 2.24 -11.52 8.23
N VAL A 14 1.61 -10.36 7.98
CA VAL A 14 0.98 -10.05 6.69
C VAL A 14 1.98 -9.44 5.70
N GLY A 15 3.02 -8.77 6.17
CA GLY A 15 4.09 -8.21 5.34
C GLY A 15 3.83 -6.80 4.79
N TYR A 16 2.73 -6.14 5.17
CA TYR A 16 2.46 -4.76 4.78
C TYR A 16 3.05 -3.75 5.77
N ALA A 17 3.43 -2.58 5.25
CA ALA A 17 3.93 -1.47 6.05
C ALA A 17 2.86 -0.97 7.05
N THR A 18 3.18 -1.03 8.35
CA THR A 18 2.28 -0.52 9.39
C THR A 18 2.21 1.01 9.41
N PRO A 19 1.02 1.62 9.50
CA PRO A 19 0.87 3.06 9.70
C PRO A 19 1.08 3.48 11.17
N ASN A 20 1.15 2.52 12.11
CA ASN A 20 1.34 2.82 13.53
C ASN A 20 2.83 2.99 13.83
N GLN A 21 3.26 4.23 14.13
CA GLN A 21 4.66 4.56 14.37
C GLN A 21 5.29 3.80 15.54
N ALA A 22 4.54 3.56 16.62
CA ALA A 22 5.01 2.79 17.77
C ALA A 22 5.13 1.29 17.47
N ALA A 23 4.30 0.77 16.54
CA ALA A 23 4.44 -0.59 16.03
C ALA A 23 5.63 -0.69 15.08
N TRP A 24 5.82 0.31 14.21
CA TRP A 24 6.98 0.37 13.31
C TRP A 24 8.28 0.25 14.09
N GLN A 25 8.46 0.97 15.20
CA GLN A 25 9.66 0.89 16.04
C GLN A 25 9.96 -0.51 16.60
N ARG A 26 8.94 -1.37 16.71
CA ARG A 26 9.06 -2.74 17.23
C ARG A 26 9.49 -3.75 16.17
N LEU A 27 9.41 -3.40 14.89
CA LEU A 27 9.76 -4.29 13.79
C LEU A 27 11.29 -4.50 13.69
N PRO A 28 11.74 -5.63 13.11
CA PRO A 28 13.15 -5.85 12.81
C PRO A 28 13.76 -4.70 12.01
N ARG A 29 15.02 -4.33 12.30
CA ARG A 29 15.71 -3.23 11.62
C ARG A 29 15.76 -3.42 10.10
N THR A 30 15.99 -4.66 9.66
CA THR A 30 15.99 -5.06 8.25
C THR A 30 14.65 -4.76 7.55
N THR A 31 13.54 -4.76 8.27
CA THR A 31 12.22 -4.37 7.74
C THR A 31 12.03 -2.86 7.79
N ARG A 32 12.37 -2.23 8.93
CA ARG A 32 12.17 -0.78 9.15
C ARG A 32 12.96 0.11 8.19
N GLU A 33 14.16 -0.34 7.80
CA GLU A 33 15.09 0.40 6.94
C GLU A 33 15.01 -0.04 5.47
N ASN A 34 14.12 -0.97 5.12
CA ASN A 34 13.96 -1.41 3.73
C ASN A 34 13.14 -0.39 2.92
N PRO A 35 13.74 0.25 1.90
CA PRO A 35 13.10 1.31 1.14
C PRO A 35 11.93 0.83 0.26
N SER A 36 11.82 -0.48 -0.02
CA SER A 36 10.67 -1.04 -0.73
C SER A 36 9.39 -1.01 0.11
N TRP A 37 9.51 -1.06 1.44
CA TRP A 37 8.37 -0.99 2.37
C TRP A 37 8.20 0.41 2.97
N TYR A 38 9.30 1.04 3.34
CA TYR A 38 9.35 2.37 3.96
C TYR A 38 10.19 3.31 3.09
N PRO A 39 9.64 3.76 1.94
CA PRO A 39 10.36 4.59 0.98
C PRO A 39 10.69 5.98 1.55
N SER A 40 11.65 6.65 0.92
CA SER A 40 12.01 8.03 1.27
C SER A 40 10.90 9.02 0.92
N LYS A 41 10.91 10.19 1.56
CA LYS A 41 9.98 11.29 1.25
C LYS A 41 10.03 11.73 -0.22
N ALA A 42 11.20 11.66 -0.86
CA ALA A 42 11.37 11.99 -2.27
C ALA A 42 10.63 11.01 -3.18
N VAL A 43 10.61 9.72 -2.85
CA VAL A 43 9.79 8.73 -3.56
C VAL A 43 8.31 8.97 -3.28
N LEU A 44 7.93 9.15 -2.01
CA LEU A 44 6.54 9.40 -1.62
C LEU A 44 5.94 10.62 -2.31
N SER A 45 6.72 11.68 -2.55
CA SER A 45 6.25 12.90 -3.23
C SER A 45 5.83 12.71 -4.70
N LYS A 46 6.17 11.56 -5.29
CA LYS A 46 5.84 11.21 -6.68
C LYS A 46 4.70 10.19 -6.77
N LEU A 47 4.15 9.76 -5.63
CA LEU A 47 3.05 8.80 -5.60
C LEU A 47 1.71 9.54 -5.52
N GLU A 48 0.68 8.91 -6.07
CA GLU A 48 -0.67 9.44 -6.10
C GLU A 48 -1.63 8.45 -5.44
N THR A 49 -2.59 8.98 -4.69
CA THR A 49 -3.73 8.20 -4.20
C THR A 49 -4.85 8.24 -5.24
N TYR A 50 -5.52 7.11 -5.48
CA TYR A 50 -6.71 7.10 -6.32
C TYR A 50 -7.79 8.06 -5.79
N GLN A 51 -8.44 8.76 -6.70
CA GLN A 51 -9.57 9.63 -6.40
C GLN A 51 -10.88 8.91 -6.72
N ASN A 52 -11.96 9.27 -6.01
CA ASN A 52 -13.29 8.85 -6.41
C ASN A 52 -13.71 9.64 -7.67
N LEU A 53 -13.79 8.97 -8.81
CA LEU A 53 -14.12 9.58 -10.11
C LEU A 53 -15.61 9.53 -10.45
N GLY A 54 -16.45 9.02 -9.54
CA GLY A 54 -17.87 8.80 -9.79
C GLY A 54 -18.15 7.60 -10.71
N PRO A 55 -19.44 7.25 -10.90
CA PRO A 55 -19.83 6.00 -11.56
C PRO A 55 -19.42 5.94 -13.03
N THR A 56 -19.53 7.04 -13.78
CA THR A 56 -19.21 7.07 -15.22
C THR A 56 -17.75 6.72 -15.50
N TRP A 57 -16.81 7.37 -14.80
CA TRP A 57 -15.39 7.12 -14.99
C TRP A 57 -14.95 5.80 -14.38
N THR A 58 -15.52 5.41 -13.24
CA THR A 58 -15.26 4.08 -12.66
C THR A 58 -15.62 2.97 -13.64
N GLN A 59 -16.80 3.03 -14.27
CA GLN A 59 -17.21 2.05 -15.26
C GLN A 59 -16.26 2.05 -16.47
N ARG A 60 -15.86 3.24 -16.94
CA ARG A 60 -14.95 3.34 -18.08
C ARG A 60 -13.61 2.64 -17.84
N TYR A 61 -12.98 2.89 -16.68
CA TYR A 61 -11.72 2.23 -16.31
C TYR A 61 -11.88 0.71 -16.18
N ASN A 62 -13.04 0.24 -15.70
CA ASN A 62 -13.32 -1.19 -15.59
C ASN A 62 -13.46 -1.85 -16.97
N ASP A 63 -14.19 -1.22 -17.89
CA ASP A 63 -14.39 -1.74 -19.26
C ASP A 63 -13.06 -1.80 -20.02
N ASP A 64 -12.29 -0.71 -20.01
CA ASP A 64 -10.99 -0.64 -20.68
C ASP A 64 -10.00 -1.69 -20.12
N PHE A 65 -9.98 -1.92 -18.79
CA PHE A 65 -9.12 -2.95 -18.19
C PHE A 65 -9.62 -4.37 -18.46
N LEU A 66 -10.93 -4.59 -18.57
CA LEU A 66 -11.50 -5.88 -18.93
C LEU A 66 -11.15 -6.23 -20.38
N GLU A 67 -11.31 -5.28 -21.31
CA GLU A 67 -10.92 -5.44 -22.70
C GLU A 67 -9.44 -5.84 -22.79
N PHE A 68 -8.54 -5.09 -22.15
CA PHE A 68 -7.11 -5.41 -22.08
C PHE A 68 -6.84 -6.86 -21.65
N LYS A 69 -7.50 -7.35 -20.59
CA LYS A 69 -7.32 -8.73 -20.10
C LYS A 69 -7.83 -9.80 -21.06
N MET A 70 -8.85 -9.49 -21.87
CA MET A 70 -9.46 -10.44 -22.80
C MET A 70 -8.75 -10.48 -24.15
N THR A 71 -8.17 -9.36 -24.59
CA THR A 71 -7.57 -9.24 -25.93
C THR A 71 -6.06 -9.48 -25.97
N ASN A 72 -5.34 -9.29 -24.86
CA ASN A 72 -3.91 -9.56 -24.81
C ASN A 72 -3.66 -11.04 -24.48
N GLN A 73 -3.57 -11.87 -25.53
CA GLN A 73 -2.92 -13.18 -25.49
C GLN A 73 -1.41 -13.04 -25.71
#